data_AF-A0A7J6NUA6-F1
#
_entry.id   AF-A0A7J6NUA6-F1
#
_cell.length_a   1.000
_cell.length_b   1.000
_cell.length_c   1.000
_cell.angle_alpha   90.00
_cell.angle_beta   90.00
_cell.angle_gamma   90.00
#
_symmetry.space_group_name_H-M   'P 1'
#
loop_
_entity.id
_entity.type
_entity.pdbx_description
1 polymer ?
#
loop_
_entity_poly.entity_id
_entity_poly.type
_entity_poly.pdbx_seq_one_letter_code
_entity_poly.pdbx_strand_id
1 'polypeptide(L)'
;VGQCGNQIGWRFWDLVIREHSAEARRRQAQGRAIVYDDCISTFFRNLDANGSDIPTGSDSPLENMRARAILVDMEQGVINQVLNSKIGSLFRDPKRPNDCRQQQCVTDVSGAGNNWAHGYFGYGATYGDSVMEKVRYAVEACDSLQAFFCVNSLGGGTGSGLGSYILERLEDEYGSKAYRFVSALFPTIDAEDDVITSPYNAILSLTKLRENASCVLPISNDALARIVNTYNASAAMVTGGPQKGGGGMFSSKQTTFDDMNSIVARCWLDLTASMRFEGSLNVDLNEITSNLVPFPNTHFLLPALSPIFQRSKDVRLQPRSFDHMFTDAFSPGS
;
A
#
# COMPACT_ATOMS: atom_id res chain seq x y z
N VAL A 1 -8.50 -0.94 -0.69
CA VAL A 1 -9.96 -0.96 -0.90
C VAL A 1 -10.38 0.36 -1.55
N GLY A 2 -11.18 0.27 -2.62
CA GLY A 2 -11.63 1.41 -3.42
C GLY A 2 -10.54 2.02 -4.30
N GLN A 3 -10.96 2.92 -5.20
CA GLN A 3 -10.11 3.56 -6.21
C GLN A 3 -8.76 4.03 -5.65
N CYS A 4 -8.82 4.87 -4.61
CA CYS A 4 -7.64 5.47 -4.00
C CYS A 4 -6.67 4.42 -3.42
N GLY A 5 -7.21 3.46 -2.66
CA GLY A 5 -6.39 2.39 -2.07
C GLY A 5 -5.73 1.50 -3.13
N ASN A 6 -6.43 1.21 -4.24
CA ASN A 6 -5.88 0.41 -5.33
C ASN A 6 -4.79 1.15 -6.12
N GLN A 7 -4.92 2.47 -6.33
CA GLN A 7 -3.88 3.27 -6.97
C GLN A 7 -2.60 3.35 -6.13
N ILE A 8 -2.73 3.55 -4.81
CA ILE A 8 -1.58 3.54 -3.89
C ILE A 8 -0.97 2.15 -3.82
N GLY A 9 -1.80 1.11 -3.71
CA GLY A 9 -1.34 -0.28 -3.74
C GLY A 9 -0.56 -0.60 -5.01
N TRP A 10 -1.00 -0.12 -6.17
CA TRP A 10 -0.27 -0.27 -7.42
C TRP A 10 1.14 0.35 -7.33
N ARG A 11 1.25 1.60 -6.86
CA ARG A 11 2.55 2.26 -6.70
C ARG A 11 3.43 1.54 -5.67
N PHE A 12 2.85 1.09 -4.57
CA PHE A 12 3.55 0.32 -3.54
C PHE A 12 4.17 -0.96 -4.10
N TRP A 13 3.39 -1.80 -4.79
CA TRP A 13 3.90 -3.05 -5.35
C TRP A 13 4.94 -2.82 -6.44
N ASP A 14 4.80 -1.79 -7.29
CA ASP A 14 5.85 -1.42 -8.25
C ASP A 14 7.16 -1.02 -7.55
N LEU A 15 7.10 -0.30 -6.43
CA LEU A 15 8.29 0.05 -5.65
C LEU A 15 8.92 -1.16 -4.96
N VAL A 16 8.11 -2.04 -4.34
CA VAL A 16 8.58 -3.27 -3.67
C VAL A 16 9.35 -4.15 -4.67
N ILE A 17 8.80 -4.38 -5.86
CA ILE A 17 9.48 -5.17 -6.91
C ILE A 17 10.81 -4.54 -7.30
N ARG A 18 10.85 -3.21 -7.43
CA ARG A 18 12.08 -2.49 -7.77
C ARG A 18 13.14 -2.67 -6.69
N GLU A 19 12.79 -2.56 -5.41
CA GLU A 19 13.73 -2.78 -4.32
C GLU A 19 14.26 -4.22 -4.28
N HIS A 20 13.39 -5.23 -4.34
CA HIS A 20 13.85 -6.62 -4.38
C HIS A 20 14.69 -6.92 -5.63
N SER A 21 14.38 -6.33 -6.78
CA SER A 21 15.19 -6.47 -7.99
C SER A 21 16.57 -5.80 -7.87
N ALA A 22 16.66 -4.68 -7.16
CA ALA A 22 17.91 -3.99 -6.90
C ALA A 22 18.78 -4.80 -5.92
N GLU A 23 18.19 -5.35 -4.87
CA GLU A 23 18.89 -6.22 -3.92
C GLU A 23 19.33 -7.54 -4.59
N ALA A 24 18.51 -8.14 -5.44
CA ALA A 24 18.88 -9.33 -6.21
C ALA A 24 20.11 -9.08 -7.10
N ARG A 25 20.17 -7.93 -7.79
CA ARG A 25 21.34 -7.52 -8.58
C ARG A 25 22.58 -7.33 -7.72
N ARG A 26 22.41 -6.77 -6.50
CA ARG A 26 23.50 -6.58 -5.55
C ARG A 26 24.06 -7.92 -5.06
N ARG A 27 23.18 -8.87 -4.69
CA ARG A 27 23.58 -10.24 -4.31
C ARG A 27 24.33 -10.93 -5.44
N GLN A 28 23.84 -10.82 -6.67
CA GLN A 28 24.51 -11.37 -7.86
C GLN A 28 25.90 -10.76 -8.07
N ALA A 29 26.06 -9.44 -7.89
CA ALA A 29 27.36 -8.77 -7.97
C ALA A 29 28.35 -9.21 -6.88
N GLN A 30 27.84 -9.71 -5.75
CA GLN A 30 28.63 -10.30 -4.65
C GLN A 30 28.88 -11.81 -4.84
N GLY A 31 28.45 -12.41 -5.95
CA GLY A 31 28.57 -13.85 -6.18
C GLY A 31 27.64 -14.71 -5.33
N ARG A 32 26.59 -14.13 -4.73
CA ARG A 32 25.57 -14.85 -3.96
C ARG A 32 24.42 -15.28 -4.87
N ALA A 33 23.90 -16.48 -4.64
CA ALA A 33 22.74 -16.99 -5.36
C ALA A 33 21.48 -16.18 -5.00
N ILE A 34 20.58 -16.03 -5.96
CA ILE A 34 19.25 -15.45 -5.75
C ILE A 34 18.33 -16.60 -5.35
N VAL A 35 18.02 -16.68 -4.06
CA VAL A 35 17.18 -17.73 -3.48
C VAL A 35 15.87 -17.12 -2.99
N TYR A 36 14.78 -17.89 -3.04
CA TYR A 36 13.54 -17.54 -2.37
C TYR A 36 13.74 -17.70 -0.85
N ASP A 37 13.96 -16.58 -0.15
CA ASP A 37 14.17 -16.54 1.29
C ASP A 37 12.90 -16.16 2.06
N ASP A 38 12.96 -16.28 3.39
CA ASP A 38 11.84 -15.95 4.27
C ASP A 38 11.47 -14.46 4.18
N CYS A 39 12.45 -13.58 3.91
CA CYS A 39 12.20 -12.16 3.72
C CYS A 39 11.33 -11.87 2.49
N ILE A 40 11.58 -12.53 1.36
CA ILE A 40 10.73 -12.41 0.17
C ILE A 40 9.37 -13.09 0.42
N SER A 41 9.34 -14.18 1.19
CA SER A 41 8.11 -14.94 1.48
C SER A 41 7.05 -14.14 2.24
N THR A 42 7.47 -13.12 3.01
CA THR A 42 6.58 -12.23 3.77
C THR A 42 5.57 -11.49 2.88
N PHE A 43 5.98 -10.99 1.71
CA PHE A 43 5.12 -10.25 0.78
C PHE A 43 4.77 -11.04 -0.47
N PHE A 44 5.52 -12.09 -0.81
CA PHE A 44 5.31 -12.85 -2.03
C PHE A 44 5.23 -14.35 -1.78
N ARG A 45 4.36 -15.03 -2.52
CA ARG A 45 4.35 -16.49 -2.67
C ARG A 45 5.08 -16.86 -3.94
N ASN A 46 5.91 -17.90 -3.90
CA ASN A 46 6.46 -18.50 -5.10
C ASN A 46 5.65 -19.75 -5.46
N LEU A 47 5.09 -19.81 -6.67
CA LEU A 47 4.26 -20.93 -7.10
C LEU A 47 4.98 -21.81 -8.12
N ASP A 48 4.77 -23.13 -8.06
CA ASP A 48 5.22 -24.05 -9.09
C ASP A 48 4.38 -23.90 -10.39
N ALA A 49 4.73 -24.69 -11.41
CA ALA A 49 3.98 -24.71 -12.67
C ALA A 49 2.53 -25.21 -12.51
N ASN A 50 2.23 -25.95 -11.44
CA ASN A 50 0.92 -26.51 -11.12
C ASN A 50 0.09 -25.57 -10.22
N GLY A 51 0.69 -24.51 -9.66
CA GLY A 51 0.08 -23.57 -8.73
C GLY A 51 0.24 -23.89 -7.24
N SER A 52 1.10 -24.85 -6.87
CA SER A 52 1.41 -25.16 -5.47
C SER A 52 2.50 -24.24 -4.95
N ASP A 53 2.49 -23.92 -3.66
CA ASP A 53 3.53 -23.10 -3.05
C ASP A 53 4.88 -23.84 -3.01
N ILE A 54 5.92 -23.13 -3.44
CA ILE A 54 7.30 -23.57 -3.36
C ILE A 54 7.87 -23.13 -2.00
N PRO A 55 8.39 -24.06 -1.17
CA PRO A 55 9.00 -23.72 0.11
C PRO A 55 10.22 -22.78 -0.03
N THR A 56 10.46 -21.98 1.01
CA THR A 56 11.66 -21.14 1.13
C THR A 56 12.93 -22.00 1.17
N GLY A 57 14.03 -21.44 0.68
CA GLY A 57 15.32 -22.14 0.58
C GLY A 57 15.43 -23.15 -0.56
N SER A 58 14.40 -23.30 -1.40
CA SER A 58 14.50 -24.14 -2.60
C SER A 58 15.24 -23.43 -3.75
N ASP A 59 15.99 -24.20 -4.55
CA ASP A 59 16.71 -23.71 -5.73
C ASP A 59 15.80 -23.46 -6.95
N SER A 60 14.48 -23.40 -6.73
CA SER A 60 13.53 -23.18 -7.82
C SER A 60 13.62 -21.73 -8.31
N PRO A 61 13.48 -21.49 -9.63
CA PRO A 61 13.58 -20.14 -10.16
C PRO A 61 12.39 -19.28 -9.71
N LEU A 62 12.65 -18.00 -9.44
CA LEU A 62 11.65 -17.00 -9.05
C LEU A 62 10.82 -16.52 -10.26
N GLU A 63 10.07 -17.43 -10.89
CA GLU A 63 9.35 -17.14 -12.14
C GLU A 63 7.88 -16.81 -11.93
N ASN A 64 7.22 -17.43 -10.95
CA ASN A 64 5.78 -17.38 -10.80
C ASN A 64 5.37 -16.81 -9.44
N MET A 65 5.90 -15.64 -9.13
CA MET A 65 5.62 -14.93 -7.89
C MET A 65 4.19 -14.40 -7.86
N ARG A 66 3.54 -14.45 -6.69
CA ARG A 66 2.25 -13.85 -6.40
C ARG A 66 2.35 -12.93 -5.21
N ALA A 67 1.79 -11.74 -5.32
CA ALA A 67 1.75 -10.80 -4.20
C ALA A 67 0.78 -11.32 -3.13
N ARG A 68 1.08 -11.16 -1.85
CA ARG A 68 0.09 -11.36 -0.77
C ARG A 68 -0.77 -10.11 -0.64
N ALA A 69 -1.69 -9.91 -1.59
CA ALA A 69 -2.58 -8.76 -1.64
C ALA A 69 -4.00 -9.16 -2.03
N ILE A 70 -4.98 -8.36 -1.62
CA ILE A 70 -6.37 -8.48 -2.07
C ILE A 70 -6.84 -7.11 -2.52
N LEU A 71 -7.21 -7.01 -3.80
CA LEU A 71 -7.69 -5.79 -4.44
C LEU A 71 -9.22 -5.80 -4.41
N VAL A 72 -9.81 -4.78 -3.80
CA VAL A 72 -11.26 -4.67 -3.67
C VAL A 72 -11.70 -3.33 -4.23
N ASP A 73 -12.58 -3.34 -5.22
CA ASP A 73 -13.19 -2.13 -5.76
C ASP A 73 -14.53 -2.44 -6.43
N MET A 74 -15.56 -1.66 -6.16
CA MET A 74 -16.88 -1.86 -6.79
C MET A 74 -16.96 -1.15 -8.15
N GLU A 75 -15.84 -0.62 -8.62
CA GLU A 75 -15.64 -0.13 -9.98
C GLU A 75 -14.42 -0.81 -10.60
N GLN A 76 -14.62 -1.53 -11.71
CA GLN A 76 -13.54 -2.33 -12.33
C GLN A 76 -12.42 -1.48 -12.95
N GLY A 77 -12.61 -0.17 -13.15
CA GLY A 77 -11.72 0.69 -13.94
C GLY A 77 -10.26 0.63 -13.50
N VAL A 78 -9.99 0.92 -12.22
CA VAL A 78 -8.61 0.94 -11.70
C VAL A 78 -8.01 -0.46 -11.63
N ILE A 79 -8.77 -1.45 -11.16
CA ILE A 79 -8.26 -2.83 -11.06
C ILE A 79 -7.92 -3.39 -12.45
N ASN A 80 -8.73 -3.12 -13.46
CA ASN A 80 -8.42 -3.52 -14.84
C ASN A 80 -7.14 -2.85 -15.36
N GLN A 81 -6.88 -1.59 -15.01
CA GLN A 81 -5.62 -0.92 -15.35
C GLN A 81 -4.42 -1.60 -14.66
N VAL A 82 -4.55 -1.96 -13.38
CA VAL A 82 -3.50 -2.69 -12.63
C VAL A 82 -3.24 -4.06 -13.25
N LEU A 83 -4.30 -4.81 -13.59
CA LEU A 83 -4.20 -6.16 -14.17
C LEU A 83 -3.62 -6.16 -15.59
N ASN A 84 -3.81 -5.08 -16.35
CA ASN A 84 -3.23 -4.90 -17.69
C ASN A 84 -1.81 -4.28 -17.64
N SER A 85 -1.33 -3.91 -16.46
CA SER A 85 0.01 -3.37 -16.28
C SER A 85 1.08 -4.48 -16.26
N LYS A 86 2.36 -4.09 -16.27
CA LYS A 86 3.49 -5.03 -16.18
C LYS A 86 3.49 -5.89 -14.92
N ILE A 87 2.81 -5.44 -13.86
CA ILE A 87 2.74 -6.15 -12.57
C ILE A 87 1.45 -6.97 -12.41
N GLY A 88 0.57 -6.99 -13.42
CA GLY A 88 -0.73 -7.65 -13.33
C GLY A 88 -0.66 -9.15 -13.07
N SER A 89 0.41 -9.82 -13.53
CA SER A 89 0.66 -11.24 -13.26
C SER A 89 0.89 -11.57 -11.79
N LEU A 90 1.17 -10.57 -10.94
CA LEU A 90 1.31 -10.78 -9.50
C LEU A 90 -0.03 -11.02 -8.80
N PHE A 91 -1.12 -10.46 -9.33
CA PHE A 91 -2.45 -10.48 -8.68
C PHE A 91 -3.42 -11.47 -9.34
N ARG A 92 -3.06 -12.00 -10.51
CA ARG A 92 -3.87 -12.96 -11.25
C ARG A 92 -2.98 -13.96 -11.96
N ASP A 93 -3.32 -15.24 -11.86
CA ASP A 93 -2.68 -16.27 -12.67
C ASP A 93 -3.11 -16.12 -14.15
N PRO A 94 -2.20 -15.77 -15.07
CA PRO A 94 -2.53 -15.62 -16.49
C PRO A 94 -2.88 -16.97 -17.15
N LYS A 95 -2.45 -18.11 -16.59
CA LYS A 95 -2.73 -19.45 -17.12
C LYS A 95 -4.10 -19.98 -16.68
N ARG A 96 -4.63 -19.48 -15.57
CA ARG A 96 -5.94 -19.87 -15.02
C ARG A 96 -6.83 -18.65 -14.75
N PRO A 97 -7.24 -17.91 -15.80
CA PRO A 97 -8.05 -16.73 -15.62
C PRO A 97 -9.43 -17.02 -15.01
N ASN A 98 -9.94 -18.25 -15.10
CA ASN A 98 -11.25 -18.65 -14.58
C ASN A 98 -11.20 -19.27 -13.18
N ASP A 99 -10.01 -19.42 -12.58
CA ASP A 99 -9.90 -19.93 -11.22
C ASP A 99 -10.13 -18.81 -10.21
N CYS A 100 -11.40 -18.62 -9.84
CA CYS A 100 -11.84 -17.61 -8.89
C CYS A 100 -11.14 -17.72 -7.51
N ARG A 101 -10.58 -18.89 -7.17
CA ARG A 101 -9.85 -19.09 -5.90
C ARG A 101 -8.48 -18.42 -5.91
N GLN A 102 -7.83 -18.36 -7.07
CA GLN A 102 -6.52 -17.72 -7.21
C GLN A 102 -6.60 -16.25 -7.64
N GLN A 103 -7.79 -15.76 -8.00
CA GLN A 103 -7.98 -14.33 -8.26
C GLN A 103 -7.96 -13.53 -6.97
N GLN A 104 -7.00 -12.63 -6.85
CA GLN A 104 -6.85 -11.74 -5.69
C GLN A 104 -7.66 -10.45 -5.80
N CYS A 105 -8.66 -10.41 -6.69
CA CYS A 105 -9.51 -9.25 -6.91
C CYS A 105 -10.98 -9.57 -6.62
N VAL A 106 -11.67 -8.63 -5.98
CA VAL A 106 -13.13 -8.59 -5.85
C VAL A 106 -13.60 -7.30 -6.50
N THR A 107 -14.36 -7.43 -7.59
CA THR A 107 -14.85 -6.27 -8.34
C THR A 107 -16.31 -6.37 -8.72
N ASP A 108 -16.91 -5.19 -8.89
CA ASP A 108 -18.24 -5.02 -9.45
C ASP A 108 -18.24 -3.83 -10.44
N VAL A 109 -19.34 -3.64 -11.15
CA VAL A 109 -19.57 -2.54 -12.10
C VAL A 109 -20.28 -1.34 -11.49
N SER A 110 -20.86 -1.50 -10.30
CA SER A 110 -21.67 -0.49 -9.64
C SER A 110 -20.84 0.24 -8.57
N GLY A 111 -20.44 1.48 -8.82
CA GLY A 111 -19.76 2.29 -7.81
C GLY A 111 -20.66 2.58 -6.60
N ALA A 112 -20.05 2.88 -5.44
CA ALA A 112 -20.82 3.22 -4.23
C ALA A 112 -21.39 4.66 -4.23
N GLY A 113 -21.19 5.42 -5.32
CA GLY A 113 -21.74 6.77 -5.51
C GLY A 113 -21.40 7.75 -4.39
N ASN A 114 -20.18 7.66 -3.82
CA ASN A 114 -19.75 8.46 -2.68
C ASN A 114 -20.67 8.40 -1.44
N ASN A 115 -21.34 7.26 -1.22
CA ASN A 115 -22.20 7.03 -0.07
C ASN A 115 -21.64 5.91 0.84
N TRP A 116 -21.20 6.29 2.05
CA TRP A 116 -20.70 5.35 3.04
C TRP A 116 -21.71 4.25 3.40
N ALA A 117 -22.99 4.60 3.58
CA ALA A 117 -24.01 3.64 3.97
C ALA A 117 -24.26 2.59 2.88
N HIS A 118 -24.19 2.99 1.61
CA HIS A 118 -24.28 2.05 0.50
C HIS A 118 -23.07 1.10 0.46
N GLY A 119 -21.86 1.63 0.69
CA GLY A 119 -20.64 0.82 0.81
C GLY A 119 -20.68 -0.16 1.98
N TYR A 120 -21.13 0.29 3.16
CA TYR A 120 -21.12 -0.52 4.38
C TYR A 120 -22.30 -1.51 4.46
N PHE A 121 -23.55 -1.04 4.31
CA PHE A 121 -24.73 -1.88 4.45
C PHE A 121 -25.12 -2.61 3.16
N GLY A 122 -24.88 -2.00 2.00
CA GLY A 122 -25.19 -2.62 0.70
C GLY A 122 -24.08 -3.57 0.26
N TYR A 123 -22.93 -3.02 -0.11
CA TYR A 123 -21.80 -3.81 -0.60
C TYR A 123 -21.13 -4.65 0.47
N GLY A 124 -21.03 -4.17 1.71
CA GLY A 124 -20.51 -4.97 2.82
C GLY A 124 -21.29 -6.27 3.01
N ALA A 125 -22.62 -6.21 3.02
CA ALA A 125 -23.47 -7.40 3.14
C ALA A 125 -23.40 -8.32 1.91
N THR A 126 -23.20 -7.78 0.71
CA THR A 126 -23.23 -8.56 -0.54
C THR A 126 -21.88 -9.21 -0.85
N TYR A 127 -20.79 -8.48 -0.63
CA TYR A 127 -19.43 -8.87 -1.03
C TYR A 127 -18.51 -9.22 0.15
N GLY A 128 -18.96 -8.97 1.38
CA GLY A 128 -18.20 -9.25 2.60
C GLY A 128 -17.68 -10.69 2.66
N ASP A 129 -18.57 -11.65 2.48
CA ASP A 129 -18.21 -13.09 2.51
C ASP A 129 -17.22 -13.44 1.40
N SER A 130 -17.40 -12.87 0.20
CA SER A 130 -16.46 -13.10 -0.91
C SER A 130 -15.07 -12.51 -0.65
N VAL A 131 -14.99 -11.39 0.06
CA VAL A 131 -13.69 -10.80 0.47
C VAL A 131 -13.07 -11.65 1.56
N MET A 132 -13.82 -12.03 2.58
CA MET A 132 -13.33 -12.83 3.71
C MET A 132 -12.89 -14.23 3.27
N GLU A 133 -13.54 -14.85 2.29
CA GLU A 133 -13.11 -16.12 1.73
C GLU A 133 -11.73 -16.00 1.04
N LYS A 134 -11.47 -14.90 0.35
CA LYS A 134 -10.15 -14.63 -0.25
C LYS A 134 -9.09 -14.32 0.81
N VAL A 135 -9.48 -13.59 1.87
CA VAL A 135 -8.62 -13.37 3.04
C VAL A 135 -8.24 -14.71 3.65
N ARG A 136 -9.22 -15.57 3.91
CA ARG A 136 -9.01 -16.91 4.48
C ARG A 136 -8.04 -17.73 3.65
N TYR A 137 -8.21 -17.79 2.33
CA TYR A 137 -7.26 -18.47 1.44
C TYR A 137 -5.84 -17.89 1.51
N ALA A 138 -5.71 -16.57 1.63
CA ALA A 138 -4.40 -15.92 1.77
C ALA A 138 -3.75 -16.21 3.13
N VAL A 139 -4.54 -16.26 4.20
CA VAL A 139 -4.11 -16.54 5.58
C VAL A 139 -3.72 -18.01 5.75
N GLU A 140 -4.49 -18.94 5.20
CA GLU A 140 -4.18 -20.39 5.22
C GLU A 140 -2.88 -20.72 4.47
N ALA A 141 -2.46 -19.85 3.53
CA ALA A 141 -1.19 -19.96 2.82
C ALA A 141 -0.01 -19.26 3.53
N CYS A 142 -0.20 -18.74 4.74
CA CYS A 142 0.85 -18.16 5.57
C CYS A 142 1.23 -19.16 6.68
N ASP A 143 2.53 -19.38 6.90
CA ASP A 143 2.99 -20.18 8.03
C ASP A 143 2.67 -19.48 9.38
N SER A 144 2.83 -18.15 9.40
CA SER A 144 2.45 -17.30 10.52
C SER A 144 2.00 -15.93 10.03
N LEU A 145 0.72 -15.61 10.23
CA LEU A 145 0.16 -14.29 9.92
C LEU A 145 0.53 -13.30 11.03
N GLN A 146 1.14 -12.17 10.66
CA GLN A 146 1.50 -11.10 11.61
C GLN A 146 0.53 -9.91 11.58
N ALA A 147 0.19 -9.44 10.38
CA ALA A 147 -0.64 -8.25 10.23
C ALA A 147 -1.38 -8.18 8.91
N PHE A 148 -2.46 -7.41 8.91
CA PHE A 148 -3.14 -6.89 7.75
C PHE A 148 -2.78 -5.42 7.56
N PHE A 149 -2.44 -5.10 6.32
CA PHE A 149 -2.21 -3.73 5.87
C PHE A 149 -3.37 -3.29 4.98
N CYS A 150 -4.16 -2.33 5.45
CA CYS A 150 -5.32 -1.79 4.74
C CYS A 150 -5.04 -0.37 4.26
N VAL A 151 -5.23 -0.11 2.96
CA VAL A 151 -5.26 1.25 2.40
C VAL A 151 -6.66 1.56 1.91
N ASN A 152 -7.22 2.67 2.37
CA ASN A 152 -8.51 3.16 1.92
C ASN A 152 -8.64 4.68 2.09
N SER A 153 -9.51 5.28 1.27
CA SER A 153 -9.92 6.67 1.43
C SER A 153 -11.13 6.78 2.36
N LEU A 154 -11.17 7.86 3.13
CA LEU A 154 -12.29 8.20 4.01
C LEU A 154 -13.38 9.00 3.31
N GLY A 155 -13.06 9.67 2.19
CA GLY A 155 -14.02 10.49 1.45
C GLY A 155 -14.94 9.74 0.49
N GLY A 156 -14.48 8.62 -0.10
CA GLY A 156 -15.24 7.89 -1.13
C GLY A 156 -16.14 6.79 -0.55
N GLY A 157 -17.21 6.39 -1.25
CA GLY A 157 -18.19 5.42 -0.70
C GLY A 157 -17.63 4.00 -0.51
N THR A 158 -16.89 3.49 -1.49
CA THR A 158 -16.30 2.14 -1.43
C THR A 158 -15.13 2.09 -0.44
N GLY A 159 -14.21 3.06 -0.53
CA GLY A 159 -13.05 3.12 0.36
C GLY A 159 -13.45 3.26 1.83
N SER A 160 -14.40 4.15 2.11
CA SER A 160 -14.84 4.43 3.48
C SER A 160 -15.78 3.32 3.98
N GLY A 161 -16.94 3.12 3.36
CA GLY A 161 -17.98 2.21 3.79
C GLY A 161 -17.56 0.74 3.76
N LEU A 162 -17.24 0.22 2.56
CA LEU A 162 -16.83 -1.18 2.40
C LEU A 162 -15.48 -1.45 3.10
N GLY A 163 -14.55 -0.49 3.10
CA GLY A 163 -13.30 -0.62 3.87
C GLY A 163 -13.54 -0.73 5.38
N SER A 164 -14.50 0.02 5.93
CA SER A 164 -14.89 -0.07 7.35
C SER A 164 -15.54 -1.42 7.68
N TYR A 165 -16.38 -1.94 6.77
CA TYR A 165 -17.01 -3.25 6.93
C TYR A 165 -15.98 -4.38 6.95
N ILE A 166 -15.04 -4.37 5.99
CA ILE A 166 -13.95 -5.35 5.92
C ILE A 166 -13.09 -5.29 7.18
N LEU A 167 -12.76 -4.10 7.65
CA LEU A 167 -11.95 -3.93 8.85
C LEU A 167 -12.62 -4.54 10.09
N GLU A 168 -13.94 -4.36 10.23
CA GLU A 168 -14.72 -4.97 11.32
C GLU A 168 -14.71 -6.50 11.24
N ARG A 169 -14.87 -7.07 10.04
CA ARG A 169 -14.79 -8.53 9.86
C ARG A 169 -13.40 -9.10 10.12
N LEU A 170 -12.35 -8.36 9.78
CA LEU A 170 -10.97 -8.75 10.10
C LEU A 170 -10.72 -8.75 11.60
N GLU A 171 -11.32 -7.82 12.36
CA GLU A 171 -11.21 -7.82 13.82
C GLU A 171 -11.96 -9.01 14.43
N ASP A 172 -13.19 -9.26 14.00
CA ASP A 172 -13.99 -10.38 14.50
C ASP A 172 -13.31 -11.75 14.30
N GLU A 173 -12.72 -11.99 13.13
CA GLU A 173 -12.13 -13.29 12.80
C GLU A 173 -10.65 -13.44 13.22
N TYR A 174 -9.86 -12.37 13.12
CA TYR A 174 -8.41 -12.41 13.26
C TYR A 174 -7.85 -11.47 14.33
N GLY A 175 -8.71 -10.83 15.13
CA GLY A 175 -8.33 -9.77 16.06
C GLY A 175 -7.24 -10.12 17.05
N SER A 176 -7.27 -11.34 17.56
CA SER A 176 -6.27 -11.87 18.51
C SER A 176 -4.98 -12.38 17.85
N LYS A 177 -4.97 -12.58 16.53
CA LYS A 177 -3.88 -13.22 15.80
C LYS A 177 -3.01 -12.24 15.03
N ALA A 178 -3.61 -11.18 14.50
CA ALA A 178 -2.93 -10.28 13.58
C ALA A 178 -3.33 -8.83 13.80
N TYR A 179 -2.33 -7.94 13.72
CA TYR A 179 -2.53 -6.50 13.84
C TYR A 179 -3.13 -5.92 12.57
N ARG A 180 -3.93 -4.86 12.69
CA ARG A 180 -4.55 -4.18 11.55
C ARG A 180 -3.99 -2.76 11.44
N PHE A 181 -3.04 -2.59 10.53
CA PHE A 181 -2.46 -1.30 10.17
C PHE A 181 -3.28 -0.68 9.05
N VAL A 182 -3.84 0.50 9.29
CA VAL A 182 -4.73 1.16 8.34
C VAL A 182 -4.16 2.52 7.95
N SER A 183 -3.85 2.69 6.66
CA SER A 183 -3.61 4.03 6.10
C SER A 183 -4.92 4.62 5.63
N ALA A 184 -5.39 5.58 6.41
CA ALA A 184 -6.66 6.26 6.22
C ALA A 184 -6.41 7.60 5.52
N LEU A 185 -6.83 7.70 4.26
CA LEU A 185 -6.66 8.91 3.48
C LEU A 185 -7.84 9.86 3.68
N PHE A 186 -7.56 10.99 4.33
CA PHE A 186 -8.52 12.03 4.61
C PHE A 186 -8.82 12.83 3.34
N PRO A 187 -10.11 13.15 3.09
CA PRO A 187 -10.49 14.03 2.00
C PRO A 187 -9.89 15.43 2.18
N THR A 188 -9.83 16.16 1.08
CA THR A 188 -9.47 17.58 1.07
C THR A 188 -10.62 18.40 1.65
N ILE A 189 -10.30 19.37 2.51
CA ILE A 189 -11.32 20.23 3.16
C ILE A 189 -11.54 21.53 2.37
N ASP A 190 -10.71 21.81 1.38
CA ASP A 190 -10.82 23.01 0.55
C ASP A 190 -12.09 23.00 -0.33
N ALA A 191 -12.58 24.20 -0.66
CA ALA A 191 -13.81 24.43 -1.41
C ALA A 191 -13.84 23.84 -2.85
N GLU A 192 -12.75 23.19 -3.27
CA GLU A 192 -12.60 22.52 -4.56
C GLU A 192 -12.81 20.99 -4.50
N ASP A 193 -13.19 20.41 -3.34
CA ASP A 193 -13.57 18.98 -3.29
C ASP A 193 -14.92 18.78 -3.99
N ASP A 194 -14.91 17.97 -5.05
CA ASP A 194 -16.09 17.64 -5.86
C ASP A 194 -17.08 16.72 -5.09
N VAL A 195 -16.68 16.19 -3.92
CA VAL A 195 -17.49 15.25 -3.13
C VAL A 195 -18.03 15.88 -1.85
N ILE A 196 -19.22 16.48 -1.95
CA ILE A 196 -19.91 17.12 -0.81
C ILE A 196 -20.21 16.17 0.37
N THR A 197 -20.26 14.86 0.14
CA THR A 197 -20.53 13.84 1.17
C THR A 197 -19.27 13.38 1.90
N SER A 198 -18.08 13.83 1.47
CA SER A 198 -16.80 13.35 2.00
C SER A 198 -16.64 13.55 3.52
N PRO A 199 -17.15 14.64 4.15
CA PRO A 199 -17.05 14.78 5.61
C PRO A 199 -17.93 13.76 6.37
N TYR A 200 -19.12 13.46 5.86
CA TYR A 200 -20.01 12.45 6.45
C TYR A 200 -19.38 11.06 6.39
N ASN A 201 -18.84 10.70 5.21
CA ASN A 201 -18.16 9.42 5.00
C ASN A 201 -16.95 9.29 5.94
N ALA A 202 -16.18 10.38 6.11
CA ALA A 202 -15.01 10.38 6.97
C ALA A 202 -15.35 10.16 8.44
N ILE A 203 -16.35 10.86 8.98
CA ILE A 203 -16.76 10.69 10.38
C ILE A 203 -17.26 9.26 10.65
N LEU A 204 -18.10 8.71 9.76
CA LEU A 204 -18.62 7.35 9.91
C LEU A 204 -17.50 6.30 9.86
N SER A 205 -16.53 6.47 8.97
CA SER A 205 -15.35 5.60 8.91
C SER A 205 -14.42 5.76 10.11
N LEU A 206 -14.25 6.97 10.64
CA LEU A 206 -13.40 7.21 11.81
C LEU A 206 -13.88 6.45 13.05
N THR A 207 -15.20 6.36 13.26
CA THR A 207 -15.76 5.53 14.33
C THR A 207 -15.32 4.08 14.19
N LYS A 208 -15.41 3.52 12.99
CA LYS A 208 -15.02 2.12 12.73
C LYS A 208 -13.51 1.88 12.77
N LEU A 209 -12.71 2.86 12.37
CA LEU A 209 -11.26 2.81 12.52
C LEU A 209 -10.83 2.84 13.98
N ARG A 210 -11.49 3.67 14.79
CA ARG A 210 -11.22 3.77 16.23
C ARG A 210 -11.51 2.44 16.94
N GLU A 211 -12.58 1.77 16.56
CA GLU A 211 -13.02 0.52 17.21
C GLU A 211 -12.19 -0.69 16.78
N ASN A 212 -11.85 -0.79 15.48
CA ASN A 212 -11.39 -2.06 14.92
C ASN A 212 -9.92 -2.04 14.46
N ALA A 213 -9.29 -0.89 14.23
CA ALA A 213 -7.88 -0.84 13.81
C ALA A 213 -6.94 -0.98 15.01
N SER A 214 -5.80 -1.65 14.83
CA SER A 214 -4.73 -1.68 15.85
C SER A 214 -3.83 -0.46 15.77
N CYS A 215 -3.61 0.07 14.56
CA CYS A 215 -2.84 1.28 14.30
C CYS A 215 -3.39 1.99 13.07
N VAL A 216 -3.63 3.29 13.16
CA VAL A 216 -4.09 4.12 12.05
C VAL A 216 -3.00 5.13 11.70
N LEU A 217 -2.65 5.18 10.42
CA LEU A 217 -1.77 6.17 9.82
C LEU A 217 -2.65 7.18 9.07
N PRO A 218 -3.08 8.28 9.70
CA PRO A 218 -3.85 9.32 9.05
C PRO A 218 -2.99 10.04 8.01
N ILE A 219 -3.49 10.12 6.78
CA ILE A 219 -2.81 10.78 5.67
C ILE A 219 -3.74 11.85 5.10
N SER A 220 -3.31 13.11 5.12
CA SER A 220 -4.09 14.23 4.57
C SER A 220 -3.69 14.50 3.12
N ASN A 221 -4.68 14.50 2.22
CA ASN A 221 -4.47 14.90 0.83
C ASN A 221 -3.96 16.35 0.74
N ASP A 222 -4.42 17.25 1.61
CA ASP A 222 -3.97 18.64 1.62
C ASP A 222 -2.50 18.77 2.02
N ALA A 223 -2.07 17.98 3.02
CA ALA A 223 -0.67 17.91 3.41
C ALA A 223 0.20 17.36 2.28
N LEU A 224 -0.23 16.28 1.62
CA LEU A 224 0.48 15.69 0.48
C LEU A 224 0.56 16.66 -0.72
N ALA A 225 -0.55 17.32 -1.06
CA ALA A 225 -0.58 18.31 -2.13
C ALA A 225 0.37 19.48 -1.84
N ARG A 226 0.38 19.98 -0.61
CA ARG A 226 1.34 21.01 -0.17
C ARG A 226 2.79 20.53 -0.31
N ILE A 227 3.10 19.31 0.14
CA ILE A 227 4.44 18.72 0.02
C ILE A 227 4.88 18.65 -1.45
N VAL A 228 4.05 18.07 -2.32
CA VAL A 228 4.34 17.94 -3.75
C VAL A 228 4.55 19.31 -4.40
N ASN A 229 3.69 20.29 -4.06
CA ASN A 229 3.79 21.64 -4.60
C ASN A 229 5.05 22.37 -4.13
N THR A 230 5.40 22.28 -2.84
CA THR A 230 6.64 22.85 -2.31
C THR A 230 7.86 22.22 -2.97
N TYR A 231 7.89 20.90 -3.10
CA TYR A 231 9.00 20.20 -3.76
C TYR A 231 9.13 20.57 -5.24
N ASN A 232 8.03 20.58 -5.98
CA ASN A 232 8.03 20.96 -7.39
C ASN A 232 8.49 22.41 -7.61
N ALA A 233 8.12 23.32 -6.69
CA ALA A 233 8.61 24.70 -6.70
C ALA A 233 10.13 24.77 -6.43
N SER A 234 10.64 24.02 -5.45
CA SER A 234 12.08 23.95 -5.15
C SER A 234 12.88 23.32 -6.30
N ALA A 235 12.36 22.27 -6.94
CA ALA A 235 13.00 21.64 -8.10
C ALA A 235 13.07 22.60 -9.31
N ALA A 236 12.03 23.40 -9.54
CA ALA A 236 12.01 24.40 -10.60
C ALA A 236 13.05 25.53 -10.39
N MET A 237 13.39 25.84 -9.14
CA MET A 237 14.46 26.80 -8.82
C MET A 237 15.87 26.24 -9.09
N VAL A 238 16.08 24.93 -8.89
CA VAL A 238 17.39 24.28 -9.10
C VAL A 238 17.68 24.00 -10.58
N THR A 239 16.65 23.70 -11.39
CA THR A 239 16.85 23.33 -12.81
C THR A 239 16.66 24.46 -13.82
N GLY A 240 16.64 25.73 -13.40
CA GLY A 240 16.71 26.86 -14.33
C GLY A 240 15.50 27.01 -15.28
N GLY A 241 14.28 26.83 -14.77
CA GLY A 241 13.04 27.17 -15.50
C GLY A 241 12.06 26.00 -15.68
N PRO A 242 10.78 26.30 -15.98
CA PRO A 242 9.73 25.30 -16.00
C PRO A 242 9.86 24.40 -17.23
N GLN A 243 10.10 23.09 -17.02
CA GLN A 243 9.87 22.09 -18.06
C GLN A 243 8.36 21.99 -18.30
N LYS A 244 7.85 22.82 -19.21
CA LYS A 244 6.53 22.64 -19.82
C LYS A 244 6.56 21.38 -20.69
N GLY A 245 6.27 20.23 -20.10
CA GLY A 245 5.71 19.10 -20.82
C GLY A 245 4.26 19.42 -21.16
N GLY A 246 3.96 19.66 -22.44
CA GLY A 246 2.64 20.07 -22.91
C GLY A 246 1.58 18.99 -22.78
N GLY A 247 0.85 18.99 -21.66
CA GLY A 247 -0.44 18.31 -21.49
C GLY A 247 -1.42 19.30 -20.84
N GLY A 248 -2.60 19.49 -21.43
CA GLY A 248 -3.59 20.48 -20.98
C GLY A 248 -4.03 20.32 -19.52
N MET A 249 -4.82 21.29 -19.02
CA MET A 249 -5.29 21.41 -17.62
C MET A 249 -5.87 20.13 -16.98
N PHE A 250 -6.30 19.14 -17.78
CA PHE A 250 -6.75 17.83 -17.31
C PHE A 250 -5.61 16.84 -16.97
N SER A 251 -4.41 17.00 -17.53
CA SER A 251 -3.25 16.16 -17.27
C SER A 251 -2.53 16.51 -15.97
N SER A 252 -2.63 17.75 -15.48
CA SER A 252 -1.84 18.18 -14.30
C SER A 252 -2.38 17.60 -13.00
N LYS A 253 -3.71 17.49 -12.84
CA LYS A 253 -4.32 16.87 -11.65
C LYS A 253 -3.97 15.38 -11.55
N GLN A 254 -3.99 14.66 -12.67
CA GLN A 254 -3.63 13.23 -12.70
C GLN A 254 -2.17 13.00 -12.28
N THR A 255 -1.24 13.86 -12.73
CA THR A 255 0.16 13.78 -12.32
C THR A 255 0.37 14.10 -10.84
N THR A 256 -0.39 15.05 -10.28
CA THR A 256 -0.30 15.41 -8.86
C THR A 256 -0.76 14.26 -7.97
N PHE A 257 -1.87 13.59 -8.29
CA PHE A 257 -2.31 12.42 -7.51
C PHE A 257 -1.34 11.24 -7.62
N ASP A 258 -0.71 11.04 -8.78
CA ASP A 258 0.35 10.03 -8.94
C ASP A 258 1.57 10.32 -8.06
N ASP A 259 1.97 11.59 -7.99
CA ASP A 259 3.04 12.08 -7.11
C ASP A 259 2.69 11.87 -5.62
N MET A 260 1.48 12.25 -5.21
CA MET A 260 0.97 12.05 -3.85
C MET A 260 0.92 10.56 -3.49
N ASN A 261 0.39 9.71 -4.38
CA ASN A 261 0.32 8.27 -4.19
C ASN A 261 1.71 7.66 -4.04
N SER A 262 2.72 8.20 -4.74
CA SER A 262 4.11 7.75 -4.63
C SER A 262 4.72 8.05 -3.26
N ILE A 263 4.37 9.18 -2.64
CA ILE A 263 4.80 9.52 -1.27
C ILE A 263 4.20 8.53 -0.27
N VAL A 264 2.89 8.25 -0.37
CA VAL A 264 2.22 7.30 0.52
C VAL A 264 2.78 5.90 0.35
N ALA A 265 2.96 5.44 -0.88
CA ALA A 265 3.56 4.15 -1.19
C ALA A 265 4.97 4.03 -0.60
N ARG A 266 5.76 5.11 -0.62
CA ARG A 266 7.09 5.13 -0.02
C ARG A 266 7.06 5.10 1.51
N CYS A 267 6.12 5.79 2.14
CA CYS A 267 5.92 5.67 3.59
C CYS A 267 5.68 4.21 4.01
N TRP A 268 4.90 3.46 3.22
CA TRP A 268 4.69 2.03 3.44
C TRP A 268 5.93 1.19 3.14
N LEU A 269 6.66 1.53 2.09
CA LEU A 269 7.91 0.87 1.72
C LEU A 269 8.91 0.93 2.88
N ASP A 270 9.09 2.12 3.46
CA ASP A 270 10.00 2.35 4.57
C ASP A 270 9.50 1.68 5.87
N LEU A 271 8.20 1.76 6.16
CA LEU A 271 7.57 1.11 7.31
C LEU A 271 7.74 -0.42 7.29
N THR A 272 7.69 -1.02 6.10
CA THR A 272 7.75 -2.48 5.91
C THR A 272 9.14 -3.00 5.58
N ALA A 273 10.16 -2.14 5.56
CA ALA A 273 11.51 -2.52 5.14
C ALA A 273 12.12 -3.62 6.03
N SER A 274 11.90 -3.57 7.35
CA SER A 274 12.41 -4.57 8.31
C SER A 274 11.82 -5.97 8.11
N MET A 275 10.63 -6.08 7.49
CA MET A 275 10.01 -7.38 7.16
C MET A 275 10.53 -7.95 5.84
N ARG A 276 10.93 -7.06 4.92
CA ARG A 276 11.30 -7.42 3.54
C ARG A 276 12.79 -7.65 3.36
N PHE A 277 13.62 -7.15 4.27
CA PHE A 277 15.08 -7.27 4.20
C PHE A 277 15.68 -7.60 5.56
N GLU A 278 16.73 -8.42 5.53
CA GLU A 278 17.54 -8.66 6.71
C GLU A 278 18.32 -7.39 7.10
N GLY A 279 18.11 -6.94 8.34
CA GLY A 279 18.86 -5.86 8.95
C GLY A 279 19.45 -6.25 10.31
N SER A 280 20.40 -5.46 10.80
CA SER A 280 20.93 -5.59 12.16
C SER A 280 19.95 -5.07 13.23
N LEU A 281 18.98 -4.26 12.83
CA LEU A 281 17.89 -3.76 13.66
C LEU A 281 16.58 -4.00 12.90
N ASN A 282 15.91 -5.11 13.23
CA ASN A 282 14.60 -5.42 12.67
C ASN A 282 13.54 -4.98 13.67
N VAL A 283 12.77 -3.94 13.32
CA VAL A 283 11.59 -3.54 14.09
C VAL A 283 10.48 -4.55 13.80
N ASP A 284 9.99 -5.21 14.85
CA ASP A 284 8.80 -6.07 14.77
C ASP A 284 7.53 -5.18 14.73
N LEU A 285 6.50 -5.60 14.01
CA LEU A 285 5.22 -4.89 13.98
C LEU A 285 4.60 -4.73 15.37
N ASN A 286 4.83 -5.73 16.21
CA ASN A 286 4.42 -5.71 17.61
C ASN A 286 5.02 -4.51 18.33
N GLU A 287 6.30 -4.19 18.07
CA GLU A 287 7.00 -3.07 18.70
C GLU A 287 6.41 -1.71 18.30
N ILE A 288 5.92 -1.57 17.08
CA ILE A 288 5.25 -0.33 16.64
C ILE A 288 4.02 -0.10 17.51
N THR A 289 3.19 -1.13 17.69
CA THR A 289 1.97 -0.99 18.49
C THR A 289 2.28 -0.89 19.99
N SER A 290 3.20 -1.69 20.53
CA SER A 290 3.52 -1.67 21.96
C SER A 290 4.22 -0.40 22.40
N ASN A 291 5.05 0.21 21.54
CA ASN A 291 5.85 1.38 21.90
C ASN A 291 5.14 2.70 21.59
N LEU A 292 4.32 2.76 20.53
CA LEU A 292 3.71 4.01 20.06
C LEU A 292 2.22 4.15 20.42
N VAL A 293 1.55 3.07 20.85
CA VAL A 293 0.13 3.09 21.23
C VAL A 293 -0.01 2.87 22.74
N PRO A 294 0.06 3.94 23.56
CA PRO A 294 -0.02 3.81 25.02
C PRO A 294 -1.42 3.46 25.52
N PHE A 295 -2.46 3.89 24.80
CA PHE A 295 -3.86 3.58 25.10
C PHE A 295 -4.57 3.02 23.86
N PRO A 296 -5.47 2.04 24.02
CA PRO A 296 -6.15 1.40 22.88
C PRO A 296 -6.92 2.36 21.98
N ASN A 297 -7.39 3.50 22.50
CA ASN A 297 -8.15 4.49 21.74
C ASN A 297 -7.27 5.61 21.14
N THR A 298 -5.95 5.61 21.39
CA THR A 298 -5.00 6.62 20.92
C THR A 298 -3.96 6.00 20.00
N HIS A 299 -4.44 5.29 18.97
CA HIS A 299 -3.65 4.52 18.02
C HIS A 299 -3.50 5.21 16.66
N PHE A 300 -3.72 6.53 16.61
CA PHE A 300 -3.51 7.35 15.41
C PHE A 300 -2.09 7.90 15.44
N LEU A 301 -1.20 7.31 14.63
CA LEU A 301 0.21 7.67 14.58
C LEU A 301 0.48 8.56 13.37
N LEU A 302 0.98 9.77 13.60
CA LEU A 302 1.28 10.71 12.53
C LEU A 302 2.46 10.19 11.67
N PRO A 303 2.25 9.84 10.39
CA PRO A 303 3.35 9.44 9.52
C PRO A 303 4.17 10.66 9.10
N ALA A 304 5.50 10.53 9.12
CA ALA A 304 6.43 11.54 8.65
C ALA A 304 7.52 10.89 7.80
N LEU A 305 7.85 11.52 6.68
CA LEU A 305 8.86 11.03 5.74
C LEU A 305 9.93 12.10 5.51
N SER A 306 11.19 11.72 5.67
CA SER A 306 12.34 12.54 5.33
C SER A 306 13.52 11.67 4.94
N PRO A 307 14.30 12.02 3.91
CA PRO A 307 14.05 13.07 2.91
C PRO A 307 13.03 12.65 1.83
N ILE A 308 12.33 13.63 1.25
CA ILE A 308 11.35 13.40 0.18
C ILE A 308 12.08 13.44 -1.17
N PHE A 309 12.30 12.26 -1.78
CA PHE A 309 12.85 12.13 -3.13
C PHE A 309 11.77 11.59 -4.06
N GLN A 310 11.40 12.37 -5.08
CA GLN A 310 10.26 12.04 -5.96
C GLN A 310 10.67 11.43 -7.29
N ARG A 311 11.97 11.41 -7.64
CA ARG A 311 12.44 10.84 -8.91
C ARG A 311 13.10 9.48 -8.70
N SER A 312 12.57 8.51 -9.43
CA SER A 312 13.04 7.13 -9.62
C SER A 312 14.52 6.94 -10.01
N LYS A 313 15.30 8.02 -10.10
CA LYS A 313 16.76 7.97 -10.30
C LYS A 313 17.53 7.70 -8.99
N ASP A 314 16.91 7.89 -7.83
CA ASP A 314 17.60 7.81 -6.53
C ASP A 314 17.43 6.47 -5.80
N VAL A 315 16.91 5.43 -6.45
CA VAL A 315 16.97 4.03 -5.95
C VAL A 315 18.42 3.49 -5.93
N ARG A 316 19.42 4.35 -6.15
CA ARG A 316 20.87 4.06 -6.00
C ARG A 316 21.43 4.56 -4.67
N LEU A 317 20.61 4.86 -3.68
CA LEU A 317 21.14 5.14 -2.35
C LEU A 317 21.64 3.83 -1.75
N GLN A 318 22.97 3.71 -1.68
CA GLN A 318 23.60 2.63 -0.94
C GLN A 318 23.11 2.68 0.53
N PRO A 319 22.97 1.54 1.21
CA PRO A 319 22.70 1.54 2.65
C PRO A 319 23.77 2.39 3.33
N ARG A 320 23.36 3.50 3.94
CA ARG A 320 24.27 4.44 4.57
C ARG A 320 24.55 3.94 5.99
N SER A 321 25.81 4.04 6.41
CA SER A 321 26.14 3.89 7.83
C SER A 321 25.37 4.94 8.65
N PHE A 322 24.99 4.60 9.88
CA PHE A 322 24.37 5.52 10.83
C PHE A 322 25.19 6.82 10.96
N ASP A 323 26.53 6.71 10.97
CA ASP A 323 27.45 7.84 11.02
C ASP A 323 27.39 8.73 9.77
N HIS A 324 27.21 8.13 8.60
CA HIS A 324 27.04 8.88 7.35
C HIS A 324 25.70 9.62 7.31
N MET A 325 24.62 9.02 7.82
CA MET A 325 23.32 9.67 7.93
C MET A 325 23.37 10.85 8.91
N PHE A 326 24.03 10.68 10.05
CA PHE A 326 24.22 11.75 11.03
C PHE A 326 25.06 12.89 10.46
N THR A 327 26.16 12.56 9.78
CA THR A 327 27.05 13.56 9.19
C THR A 327 26.32 14.40 8.15
N ASP A 328 25.54 13.78 7.25
CA ASP A 328 24.76 14.51 6.24
C ASP A 328 23.64 15.36 6.84
N ALA A 329 22.97 14.87 7.90
CA ALA A 329 21.90 15.61 8.56
C ALA A 329 22.38 16.92 9.20
N PHE A 330 23.64 16.96 9.65
CA PHE A 330 24.25 18.13 10.28
C PHE A 330 25.24 18.88 9.38
N SER A 331 25.47 18.40 8.16
CA SER A 331 26.31 19.07 7.16
C SER A 331 25.39 19.74 6.12
N PRO A 332 25.18 21.07 6.18
CA PRO A 332 24.37 21.76 5.19
C PRO A 332 25.09 21.78 3.85
N GLY A 333 24.73 20.84 2.97
CA GLY A 333 24.98 20.90 1.53
C GLY A 333 26.41 20.60 1.08
N SER A 334 26.56 19.49 0.34
CA SER A 334 27.50 19.39 -0.76
C SER A 334 26.73 19.05 -2.03
#